data_AF-A0A940RT23-F1
#
_entry.id   AF-A0A940RT23-F1
#
_cell.length_a   1.000
_cell.length_b   1.000
_cell.length_c   1.000
_cell.angle_alpha   90.00
_cell.angle_beta   90.00
_cell.angle_gamma   90.00
#
_symmetry.space_group_name_H-M   'P 1'
#
loop_
_entity.id
_entity.type
_entity.pdbx_description
1 polymer ?
#
loop_
_entity_poly.entity_id
_entity_poly.type
_entity_poly.pdbx_seq_one_letter_code
_entity_poly.pdbx_strand_id
1 'polypeptide(L)'
;MAKALTERSKSSRGTSARADAATPSPRRQRLWRDLALIVIAPLLLYLLACLASYSPDDPGWSNSGSVTGQVQNLGGLAGAWIADVLIQLFGYAAFLLPVILGAVAWIALFGLGEEDELGPALRLVGIFGFLISVTGLLHMRLYTGDNGQAGGGIGKLVGHSLSNGFGSLGANMFLVVLLLVSITLATGLSWFWVMEKIGVGLLKDTRIKVEHIELFQTQLIRAHSAGIGEPFSEEVSRATMLLRANAFASNYSAPRVEVV
;
A
#
# COMPACT_ATOMS: atom_id res chain seq x y z
N MET A 1 7.65 -72.77 -47.94
CA MET A 1 7.98 -71.55 -48.71
C MET A 1 7.86 -70.34 -47.80
N ALA A 2 8.78 -69.38 -47.98
CA ALA A 2 8.78 -67.98 -47.52
C ALA A 2 9.03 -67.65 -46.02
N LYS A 3 10.26 -67.17 -45.78
CA LYS A 3 10.74 -66.18 -44.80
C LYS A 3 9.73 -65.05 -44.51
N ALA A 4 9.70 -64.53 -43.28
CA ALA A 4 10.51 -63.36 -42.87
C ALA A 4 10.10 -62.82 -41.49
N LEU A 5 11.11 -62.35 -40.76
CA LEU A 5 11.13 -61.79 -39.41
C LEU A 5 10.45 -60.42 -39.33
N THR A 6 9.85 -60.08 -38.18
CA THR A 6 10.06 -58.73 -37.60
C THR A 6 9.83 -58.72 -36.09
N GLU A 7 10.75 -58.08 -35.40
CA GLU A 7 10.90 -57.94 -33.95
C GLU A 7 9.69 -57.28 -33.27
N ARG A 8 9.41 -57.64 -32.01
CA ARG A 8 8.67 -56.76 -31.11
C ARG A 8 9.11 -56.88 -29.65
N SER A 9 9.81 -55.82 -29.24
CA SER A 9 9.72 -55.15 -27.94
C SER A 9 10.01 -55.97 -26.68
N LYS A 10 11.23 -55.76 -26.16
CA LYS A 10 11.65 -56.07 -24.79
C LYS A 10 10.67 -55.44 -23.79
N SER A 11 10.24 -56.24 -22.82
CA SER A 11 9.18 -55.92 -21.86
C SER A 11 9.54 -54.73 -20.95
N SER A 12 8.56 -53.84 -20.83
CA SER A 12 8.37 -52.89 -19.73
C SER A 12 8.52 -53.56 -18.35
N ARG A 13 9.42 -53.03 -17.51
CA ARG A 13 9.32 -53.14 -16.05
C ARG A 13 9.88 -51.88 -15.38
N GLY A 14 8.95 -50.99 -15.05
CA GLY A 14 8.88 -50.33 -13.74
C GLY A 14 10.06 -49.48 -13.29
N THR A 15 10.04 -48.20 -13.65
CA THR A 15 10.48 -47.13 -12.74
C THR A 15 9.66 -45.87 -13.02
N SER A 16 8.38 -45.89 -12.66
CA SER A 16 7.59 -44.66 -12.51
C SER A 16 7.56 -44.26 -11.03
N ALA A 17 8.75 -44.02 -10.45
CA ALA A 17 8.84 -43.16 -9.29
C ALA A 17 8.87 -41.71 -9.80
N ARG A 18 7.74 -41.26 -10.38
CA ARG A 18 7.50 -39.82 -10.50
C ARG A 18 7.24 -39.36 -9.08
N ALA A 19 8.21 -38.66 -8.53
CA ALA A 19 8.07 -37.97 -7.26
C ALA A 19 6.80 -37.11 -7.32
N ASP A 20 5.79 -37.53 -6.56
CA ASP A 20 4.73 -36.64 -6.14
C ASP A 20 5.40 -35.50 -5.39
N ALA A 21 5.52 -34.34 -6.05
CA ALA A 21 5.93 -33.11 -5.38
C ALA A 21 4.84 -32.80 -4.35
N ALA A 22 5.05 -33.29 -3.12
CA ALA A 22 4.10 -33.21 -2.03
C ALA A 22 3.70 -31.74 -1.81
N THR A 23 2.46 -31.43 -2.15
CA THR A 23 1.84 -30.15 -1.78
C THR A 23 2.04 -29.94 -0.29
N PRO A 24 2.57 -28.78 0.14
CA PRO A 24 2.89 -28.56 1.54
C PRO A 24 1.63 -28.73 2.40
N SER A 25 1.71 -29.61 3.41
CA SER A 25 0.57 -29.84 4.28
C SER A 25 0.17 -28.54 4.98
N PRO A 26 -1.14 -28.24 5.13
CA PRO A 26 -1.61 -26.96 5.67
C PRO A 26 -1.12 -26.72 7.11
N ARG A 27 -0.88 -27.79 7.88
CA ARG A 27 -0.23 -27.70 9.20
C ARG A 27 1.23 -27.24 9.10
N ARG A 28 2.00 -27.77 8.14
CA ARG A 28 3.40 -27.39 7.91
C ARG A 28 3.50 -25.93 7.48
N GLN A 29 2.61 -25.46 6.61
CA GLN A 29 2.57 -24.06 6.19
C GLN A 29 2.28 -23.11 7.36
N ARG A 30 1.33 -23.46 8.24
CA ARG A 30 1.07 -22.69 9.47
C ARG A 30 2.28 -22.66 10.41
N LEU A 31 2.91 -23.80 10.65
CA LEU A 31 4.11 -23.87 11.49
C LEU A 31 5.25 -22.99 10.96
N TRP A 32 5.51 -23.01 9.64
CA TRP A 32 6.53 -22.14 9.04
C TRP A 32 6.20 -20.65 9.19
N ARG A 33 4.93 -20.28 9.04
CA ARG A 33 4.48 -18.90 9.26
C ARG A 33 4.66 -18.47 10.71
N ASP A 34 4.26 -19.32 11.66
CA ASP A 34 4.37 -19.01 13.08
C ASP A 34 5.84 -18.87 13.49
N LEU A 35 6.70 -19.78 13.02
CA LEU A 35 8.16 -19.68 13.20
C LEU A 35 8.73 -18.40 12.57
N ALA A 36 8.31 -18.06 11.36
CA ALA A 36 8.75 -16.83 10.70
C ALA A 36 8.33 -15.58 11.50
N LEU A 37 7.12 -15.52 12.04
CA LEU A 37 6.66 -14.40 12.86
C LEU A 37 7.45 -14.28 14.17
N ILE A 38 7.76 -15.40 14.82
CA ILE A 38 8.58 -15.43 16.04
C ILE A 38 9.98 -14.85 15.81
N VAL A 39 10.53 -14.98 14.60
CA VAL A 39 11.84 -14.42 14.23
C VAL A 39 11.72 -12.98 13.75
N ILE A 40 10.78 -12.69 12.84
CA ILE A 40 10.65 -11.39 12.19
C ILE A 40 10.21 -10.31 13.17
N ALA A 41 9.26 -10.60 14.07
CA ALA A 41 8.72 -9.57 14.97
C ALA A 41 9.79 -8.99 15.92
N PRO A 42 10.61 -9.80 16.62
CA PRO A 42 11.73 -9.27 17.41
C PRO A 42 12.77 -8.52 16.59
N LEU A 43 13.06 -8.94 15.36
CA LEU A 43 14.01 -8.22 14.49
C LEU A 43 13.49 -6.82 14.09
N LEU A 44 12.20 -6.70 13.81
CA LEU A 44 11.58 -5.40 13.51
C LEU A 44 11.54 -4.50 14.74
N LEU A 45 11.24 -5.05 15.91
CA LEU A 45 11.28 -4.32 17.18
C LEU A 45 12.71 -3.88 17.53
N TYR A 46 13.70 -4.75 17.31
CA TYR A 46 15.11 -4.42 17.46
C TYR A 46 15.50 -3.28 16.53
N LEU A 47 15.16 -3.37 15.23
CA LEU A 47 15.42 -2.30 14.27
C LEU A 47 14.79 -0.97 14.68
N LEU A 48 13.53 -0.99 15.12
CA LEU A 48 12.83 0.20 15.61
C LEU A 48 13.51 0.77 16.87
N ALA A 49 13.93 -0.09 17.81
CA ALA A 49 14.66 0.33 19.00
C ALA A 49 15.98 0.99 18.63
N CYS A 50 16.75 0.40 17.71
CA CYS A 50 18.01 0.98 17.20
C CYS A 50 17.79 2.38 16.61
N LEU A 51 16.74 2.57 15.79
CA LEU A 51 16.41 3.87 15.19
C LEU A 51 15.94 4.88 16.24
N ALA A 52 15.10 4.45 17.19
CA ALA A 52 14.55 5.31 18.23
C ALA A 52 15.61 5.75 19.26
N SER A 53 16.62 4.92 19.50
CA SER A 53 17.77 5.24 20.36
C SER A 53 19.00 5.72 19.57
N TYR A 54 18.81 6.28 18.37
CA TYR A 54 19.93 6.84 17.60
C TYR A 54 20.55 8.02 18.37
N SER A 55 21.87 7.99 18.53
CA SER A 55 22.64 9.09 19.07
C SER A 55 23.76 9.45 18.10
N PRO A 56 23.92 10.73 17.72
CA PRO A 56 25.03 11.15 16.87
C PRO A 56 26.40 10.90 17.49
N ASP A 57 26.50 10.74 18.82
CA ASP A 57 27.77 10.53 19.53
C ASP A 57 28.24 9.06 19.51
N ASP A 58 27.37 8.15 19.08
CA ASP A 58 27.69 6.73 18.97
C ASP A 58 28.61 6.47 17.75
N PRO A 59 29.50 5.47 17.82
CA PRO A 59 30.32 5.07 16.69
C PRO A 59 29.47 4.47 15.56
N GLY A 60 29.68 4.95 14.34
CA GLY A 60 28.93 4.61 13.14
C GLY A 60 29.73 4.81 11.85
N TRP A 61 29.04 4.80 10.71
CA TRP A 61 29.66 5.11 9.42
C TRP A 61 29.98 6.61 9.34
N SER A 62 29.04 7.46 9.74
CA SER A 62 29.15 8.91 9.62
C SER A 62 30.00 9.57 10.73
N ASN A 63 30.14 8.90 11.88
CA ASN A 63 30.89 9.38 13.04
C ASN A 63 31.79 8.27 13.61
N SER A 64 33.05 8.60 13.88
CA SER A 64 33.98 7.69 14.57
C SER A 64 33.57 7.42 16.03
N GLY A 65 32.64 8.21 16.59
CA GLY A 65 32.18 8.12 17.97
C GLY A 65 33.22 8.63 18.97
N SER A 66 32.80 8.81 20.23
CA SER A 66 33.76 9.15 21.28
C SER A 66 34.64 7.94 21.64
N VAL A 67 35.96 8.14 21.72
CA VAL A 67 36.95 7.07 22.02
C VAL A 67 36.78 6.51 23.45
N THR A 68 36.07 7.23 24.32
CA THR A 68 35.95 6.94 25.76
C THR A 68 34.50 6.79 26.25
N GLY A 69 33.50 7.05 25.42
CA GLY A 69 32.08 7.00 25.81
C GLY A 69 31.45 5.63 25.60
N GLN A 70 30.52 5.28 26.49
CA GLN A 70 29.70 4.09 26.36
C GLN A 70 28.64 4.29 25.26
N VAL A 71 28.44 3.28 24.42
CA VAL A 71 27.40 3.30 23.36
C VAL A 71 26.02 3.49 23.98
N GLN A 72 25.29 4.50 23.52
CA GLN A 72 23.96 4.86 24.02
C GLN A 72 22.84 4.08 23.33
N ASN A 73 23.06 3.65 22.08
CA ASN A 73 22.08 2.86 21.35
C ASN A 73 21.68 1.58 22.09
N LEU A 74 20.38 1.32 22.21
CA LEU A 74 19.83 0.13 22.87
C LEU A 74 20.23 -1.17 22.17
N GLY A 75 20.50 -1.12 20.86
CA GLY A 75 21.03 -2.24 20.10
C GLY A 75 22.55 -2.39 20.19
N GLY A 76 23.21 -1.65 21.08
CA GLY A 76 24.67 -1.62 21.19
C GLY A 76 25.35 -1.17 19.90
N LEU A 77 26.59 -1.62 19.68
CA LEU A 77 27.41 -1.17 18.54
C LEU A 77 26.77 -1.47 17.18
N ALA A 78 26.15 -2.65 17.05
CA ALA A 78 25.46 -3.03 15.81
C ALA A 78 24.24 -2.15 15.57
N GLY A 79 23.45 -1.87 16.62
CA GLY A 79 22.31 -0.97 16.53
C GLY A 79 22.69 0.46 16.17
N ALA A 80 23.76 0.98 16.77
CA ALA A 80 24.32 2.29 16.46
C ALA A 80 24.70 2.42 14.99
N TRP A 81 25.45 1.45 14.46
CA TRP A 81 25.80 1.40 13.03
C TRP A 81 24.57 1.33 12.13
N ILE A 82 23.64 0.41 12.40
CA ILE A 82 22.43 0.26 11.58
C ILE A 82 21.63 1.57 11.56
N ALA A 83 21.42 2.17 12.73
CA ALA A 83 20.65 3.41 12.85
C ALA A 83 21.34 4.57 12.12
N ASP A 84 22.65 4.71 12.30
CA ASP A 84 23.45 5.75 11.64
C ASP A 84 23.36 5.65 10.11
N VAL A 85 23.56 4.45 9.53
CA VAL A 85 23.44 4.26 8.07
C VAL A 85 22.04 4.62 7.58
N LEU A 86 21.00 4.14 8.26
CA LEU A 86 19.62 4.34 7.82
C LEU A 86 19.17 5.80 7.95
N ILE A 87 19.50 6.48 9.04
CA ILE A 87 19.22 7.90 9.22
C ILE A 87 20.01 8.74 8.21
N GLN A 88 21.27 8.40 7.96
CA GLN A 88 22.07 9.14 6.99
C GLN A 88 21.55 8.97 5.54
N LEU A 89 21.04 7.79 5.18
CA LEU A 89 20.49 7.54 3.84
C LEU A 89 19.07 8.10 3.65
N PHE A 90 18.17 7.81 4.60
CA PHE A 90 16.73 8.04 4.47
C PHE A 90 16.19 9.16 5.36
N GLY A 91 16.99 9.70 6.28
CA GLY A 91 16.53 10.70 7.24
C GLY A 91 15.37 10.18 8.09
N TYR A 92 14.34 11.00 8.28
CA TYR A 92 13.15 10.58 9.03
C TYR A 92 12.35 9.47 8.35
N ALA A 93 12.52 9.26 7.04
CA ALA A 93 11.89 8.14 6.36
C ALA A 93 12.43 6.77 6.81
N ALA A 94 13.60 6.72 7.47
CA ALA A 94 14.15 5.49 8.05
C ALA A 94 13.17 4.81 9.02
N PHE A 95 12.37 5.59 9.76
CA PHE A 95 11.35 5.07 10.69
C PHE A 95 10.19 4.35 9.97
N LEU A 96 10.03 4.53 8.65
CA LEU A 96 9.06 3.78 7.86
C LEU A 96 9.57 2.37 7.51
N LEU A 97 10.88 2.12 7.56
CA LEU A 97 11.46 0.82 7.16
C LEU A 97 10.97 -0.35 8.02
N PRO A 98 10.92 -0.29 9.36
CA PRO A 98 10.33 -1.37 10.16
C PRO A 98 8.87 -1.67 9.77
N VAL A 99 8.10 -0.63 9.47
CA VAL A 99 6.69 -0.76 9.07
C VAL A 99 6.57 -1.40 7.68
N ILE A 100 7.36 -0.94 6.71
CA ILE A 100 7.38 -1.48 5.34
C ILE A 100 7.83 -2.94 5.36
N LEU A 101 8.91 -3.27 6.07
CA LEU A 101 9.40 -4.64 6.20
C LEU A 101 8.37 -5.54 6.90
N GLY A 102 7.68 -5.03 7.91
CA GLY A 102 6.55 -5.72 8.55
C GLY A 102 5.39 -5.97 7.59
N ALA A 103 5.02 -4.98 6.77
CA ALA A 103 3.97 -5.13 5.76
C ALA A 103 4.36 -6.14 4.66
N VAL A 104 5.61 -6.09 4.18
CA VAL A 104 6.15 -7.05 3.20
C VAL A 104 6.18 -8.46 3.79
N ALA A 105 6.65 -8.62 5.03
CA ALA A 105 6.65 -9.91 5.72
C ALA A 105 5.23 -10.45 5.91
N TRP A 106 4.29 -9.58 6.30
CA TRP A 106 2.88 -9.95 6.43
C TRP A 106 2.30 -10.45 5.11
N ILE A 107 2.48 -9.69 4.03
CA ILE A 107 2.06 -10.08 2.69
C ILE A 107 2.71 -11.40 2.26
N ALA A 108 4.00 -11.59 2.51
CA ALA A 108 4.71 -12.80 2.13
C ALA A 108 4.23 -14.05 2.90
N LEU A 109 3.80 -13.89 4.16
CA LEU A 109 3.34 -14.98 5.02
C LEU A 109 1.85 -15.31 4.86
N PHE A 110 1.02 -14.30 4.63
CA PHE A 110 -0.43 -14.43 4.57
C PHE A 110 -1.00 -14.36 3.14
N GLY A 111 -0.19 -13.94 2.17
CA GLY A 111 -0.63 -13.64 0.82
C GLY A 111 -1.38 -12.33 0.73
N LEU A 112 -1.52 -11.83 -0.49
CA LEU A 112 -2.57 -10.87 -0.83
C LEU A 112 -3.81 -11.65 -1.26
N GLY A 113 -5.00 -11.03 -1.15
CA GLY A 113 -6.27 -11.70 -1.51
C GLY A 113 -6.27 -12.21 -2.95
N GLU A 114 -7.23 -13.08 -3.29
CA GLU A 114 -7.31 -13.72 -4.62
C GLU A 114 -7.40 -12.74 -5.80
N GLU A 115 -7.76 -11.48 -5.54
CA GLU A 115 -7.89 -10.40 -6.54
C GLU A 115 -6.60 -9.62 -6.81
N ASP A 116 -5.45 -10.01 -6.25
CA ASP A 116 -4.20 -9.31 -6.46
C ASP A 116 -3.52 -9.65 -7.79
N GLU A 117 -3.66 -8.76 -8.77
CA GLU A 117 -3.00 -8.86 -10.08
C GLU A 117 -1.55 -8.33 -10.08
N LEU A 118 -1.13 -7.58 -9.06
CA LEU A 118 0.19 -6.94 -9.02
C LEU A 118 1.26 -7.92 -8.51
N GLY A 119 2.12 -8.36 -9.44
CA GLY A 119 3.24 -9.23 -9.09
C GLY A 119 4.24 -8.61 -8.09
N PRO A 120 4.99 -9.42 -7.32
CA PRO A 120 5.92 -8.94 -6.29
C PRO A 120 6.96 -7.92 -6.78
N ALA A 121 7.42 -8.07 -8.03
CA ALA A 121 8.39 -7.15 -8.62
C ALA A 121 7.85 -5.72 -8.74
N LEU A 122 6.59 -5.57 -9.15
CA LEU A 122 5.97 -4.25 -9.33
C LEU A 122 5.68 -3.59 -7.97
N ARG A 123 5.35 -4.39 -6.95
CA ARG A 123 5.23 -3.92 -5.56
C ARG A 123 6.56 -3.41 -5.01
N LEU A 124 7.66 -4.11 -5.29
CA LEU A 124 9.00 -3.65 -4.92
C LEU A 124 9.33 -2.32 -5.58
N VAL A 125 9.04 -2.15 -6.87
CA VAL A 125 9.20 -0.86 -7.57
C VAL A 125 8.39 0.24 -6.87
N GLY A 126 7.14 -0.06 -6.48
CA GLY A 126 6.32 0.85 -5.68
C GLY A 126 6.95 1.21 -4.33
N ILE A 127 7.48 0.25 -3.59
CA ILE A 127 8.13 0.49 -2.29
C ILE A 127 9.38 1.36 -2.44
N PHE A 128 10.22 1.12 -3.44
CA PHE A 128 11.39 1.95 -3.71
C PHE A 128 11.00 3.36 -4.14
N GLY A 129 10.03 3.49 -5.04
CA GLY A 129 9.48 4.78 -5.45
C GLY A 129 8.87 5.55 -4.27
N PHE A 130 8.23 4.85 -3.34
CA PHE A 130 7.68 5.41 -2.10
C PHE A 130 8.80 5.98 -1.22
N LEU A 131 9.87 5.21 -0.96
CA LEU A 131 11.00 5.69 -0.18
C LEU A 131 11.69 6.89 -0.84
N ILE A 132 11.91 6.85 -2.16
CA ILE A 132 12.50 7.97 -2.92
C ILE A 132 11.63 9.23 -2.84
N SER A 133 10.31 9.09 -3.03
CA SER A 133 9.39 10.23 -2.98
C SER A 133 9.27 10.82 -1.58
N VAL A 134 9.15 9.99 -0.53
CA VAL A 134 9.08 10.47 0.86
C VAL A 134 10.37 11.16 1.28
N THR A 135 11.54 10.56 1.01
CA THR A 135 12.83 11.18 1.33
C THR A 135 13.03 12.51 0.59
N GLY A 136 12.69 12.57 -0.70
CA GLY A 136 12.71 13.81 -1.48
C GLY A 136 11.76 14.89 -0.95
N LEU A 137 10.54 14.53 -0.58
CA LEU A 137 9.56 15.47 -0.01
C LEU A 137 9.98 15.98 1.35
N LEU A 138 10.50 15.11 2.23
CA LEU A 138 11.04 15.52 3.53
C LEU A 138 12.18 16.51 3.35
N HIS A 139 13.09 16.27 2.39
CA HIS A 139 14.12 17.24 2.05
C HIS A 139 13.52 18.55 1.55
N MET A 140 12.53 18.54 0.65
CA MET A 140 11.93 19.77 0.13
C MET A 140 11.14 20.58 1.15
N ARG A 141 10.55 19.92 2.16
CA ARG A 141 9.58 20.55 3.09
C ARG A 141 10.14 20.85 4.47
N LEU A 142 11.05 20.02 4.96
CA LEU A 142 11.62 20.16 6.31
C LEU A 142 13.07 20.62 6.28
N TYR A 143 13.61 20.98 5.12
CA TYR A 143 14.95 21.58 5.04
C TYR A 143 14.94 23.01 5.57
N THR A 144 15.37 23.16 6.81
CA THR A 144 15.70 24.45 7.43
C THR A 144 17.17 24.45 7.80
N GLY A 145 18.04 24.79 6.84
CA GLY A 145 19.42 25.31 7.00
C GLY A 145 20.43 24.47 7.78
N ASP A 146 20.14 24.13 9.03
CA ASP A 146 21.00 23.41 9.97
C ASP A 146 20.61 21.92 10.15
N ASN A 147 19.34 21.55 9.97
CA ASN A 147 18.85 20.18 10.18
C ASN A 147 18.90 19.32 8.90
N GLY A 148 20.02 19.38 8.16
CA GLY A 148 20.22 18.81 6.82
C GLY A 148 20.00 17.31 6.64
N GLN A 149 19.44 16.60 7.62
CA GLN A 149 19.18 15.17 7.64
C GLN A 149 17.71 14.77 7.43
N ALA A 150 16.74 15.71 7.33
CA ALA A 150 15.31 15.34 7.31
C ALA A 150 14.93 14.30 6.22
N GLY A 151 15.48 14.45 5.00
CA GLY A 151 15.32 13.48 3.91
C GLY A 151 16.51 12.55 3.68
N GLY A 152 17.55 12.63 4.52
CA GLY A 152 18.82 11.92 4.33
C GLY A 152 19.55 12.28 3.03
N GLY A 153 20.59 11.51 2.72
CA GLY A 153 21.41 11.68 1.51
C GLY A 153 20.62 11.43 0.23
N ILE A 154 19.69 10.45 0.23
CA ILE A 154 18.85 10.15 -0.94
C ILE A 154 17.91 11.32 -1.21
N GLY A 155 17.22 11.82 -0.19
CA GLY A 155 16.31 12.95 -0.34
C GLY A 155 17.02 14.23 -0.78
N LYS A 156 18.24 14.46 -0.28
CA LYS A 156 19.10 15.56 -0.74
C LYS A 156 19.43 15.44 -2.22
N LEU A 157 19.89 14.28 -2.68
CA LEU A 157 20.25 14.04 -4.07
C LEU A 157 19.04 14.23 -4.99
N VAL A 158 17.95 13.49 -4.71
CA VAL A 158 16.72 13.51 -5.50
C VAL A 158 16.15 14.93 -5.53
N GLY A 159 16.12 15.58 -4.37
CA GLY A 159 15.63 16.94 -4.22
C GLY A 159 16.43 17.95 -5.06
N HIS A 160 17.76 17.97 -4.93
CA HIS A 160 18.60 18.88 -5.70
C HIS A 160 18.46 18.63 -7.20
N SER A 161 18.48 17.37 -7.64
CA SER A 161 18.32 17.00 -9.05
C SER A 161 16.99 17.49 -9.64
N LEU A 162 15.88 17.28 -8.93
CA LEU A 162 14.55 17.70 -9.39
C LEU A 162 14.39 19.21 -9.37
N SER A 163 14.88 19.89 -8.32
CA SER A 163 14.82 21.36 -8.24
C SER A 163 15.67 22.04 -9.31
N ASN A 164 16.82 21.46 -9.66
CA ASN A 164 17.66 21.98 -10.74
C ASN A 164 16.99 21.81 -12.11
N GLY A 165 16.24 20.72 -12.32
CA GLY A 165 15.56 20.47 -13.59
C GLY A 165 14.22 21.20 -13.76
N PHE A 166 13.36 21.16 -12.75
CA PHE A 166 11.96 21.61 -12.81
C PHE A 166 11.64 22.84 -11.95
N GLY A 167 12.61 23.33 -11.18
CA GLY A 167 12.37 24.30 -10.11
C GLY A 167 11.66 23.68 -8.90
N SER A 168 11.59 24.44 -7.80
CA SER A 168 11.03 23.93 -6.53
C SER A 168 9.56 23.50 -6.65
N LEU A 169 8.73 24.26 -7.38
CA LEU A 169 7.32 23.92 -7.58
C LEU A 169 7.17 22.61 -8.35
N GLY A 170 7.87 22.47 -9.49
CA GLY A 170 7.81 21.27 -10.32
C GLY A 170 8.36 20.03 -9.61
N ALA A 171 9.45 20.19 -8.83
CA ALA A 171 9.99 19.12 -8.01
C ALA A 171 8.98 18.59 -6.98
N ASN A 172 8.28 19.49 -6.28
CA ASN A 172 7.23 19.11 -5.34
C ASN A 172 6.07 18.36 -6.02
N MET A 173 5.58 18.87 -7.16
CA MET A 173 4.51 18.20 -7.91
C MET A 173 4.93 16.82 -8.39
N PHE A 174 6.15 16.70 -8.94
CA PHE A 174 6.69 15.43 -9.40
C PHE A 174 6.78 14.41 -8.27
N LEU A 175 7.31 14.81 -7.10
CA LEU A 175 7.43 13.91 -5.96
C LEU A 175 6.08 13.49 -5.38
N VAL A 176 5.08 14.37 -5.38
CA VAL A 176 3.71 14.01 -4.97
C VAL A 176 3.11 13.01 -5.95
N VAL A 177 3.25 13.23 -7.25
CA VAL A 177 2.76 12.27 -8.27
C VAL A 177 3.47 10.93 -8.13
N LEU A 178 4.81 10.94 -7.98
CA LEU A 178 5.58 9.73 -7.73
C LEU A 178 5.14 9.02 -6.46
N LEU A 179 4.85 9.76 -5.38
CA LEU A 179 4.34 9.19 -4.13
C LEU A 179 3.01 8.48 -4.34
N LEU A 180 2.05 9.12 -5.02
CA LEU A 180 0.73 8.54 -5.28
C LEU A 180 0.84 7.28 -6.15
N VAL A 181 1.62 7.33 -7.23
CA VAL A 181 1.89 6.15 -8.09
C VAL A 181 2.55 5.04 -7.29
N SER A 182 3.54 5.38 -6.46
CA SER A 182 4.26 4.42 -5.63
C SER A 182 3.38 3.73 -4.61
N ILE A 183 2.46 4.47 -3.96
CA ILE A 183 1.46 3.90 -3.05
C ILE A 183 0.57 2.92 -3.82
N THR A 184 0.06 3.29 -4.99
CA THR A 184 -0.76 2.41 -5.84
C THR A 184 -0.01 1.13 -6.18
N LEU A 185 1.24 1.22 -6.62
CA LEU A 185 2.04 0.05 -6.99
C LEU A 185 2.41 -0.82 -5.78
N ALA A 186 2.74 -0.22 -4.63
CA ALA A 186 3.13 -0.95 -3.43
C ALA A 186 1.95 -1.70 -2.79
N THR A 187 0.75 -1.10 -2.81
CA THR A 187 -0.43 -1.60 -2.08
C THR A 187 -1.46 -2.27 -2.97
N GLY A 188 -1.60 -1.87 -4.24
CA GLY A 188 -2.74 -2.24 -5.09
C GLY A 188 -4.01 -1.43 -4.78
N LEU A 189 -3.87 -0.32 -4.05
CA LEU A 189 -4.99 0.50 -3.62
C LEU A 189 -5.68 1.20 -4.81
N SER A 190 -6.99 1.05 -4.90
CA SER A 190 -7.81 1.87 -5.79
C SER A 190 -8.13 3.23 -5.14
N TRP A 191 -7.73 4.32 -5.78
CA TRP A 191 -8.07 5.67 -5.31
C TRP A 191 -9.58 5.92 -5.31
N PHE A 192 -10.35 5.28 -6.20
CA PHE A 192 -11.82 5.35 -6.15
C PHE A 192 -12.37 4.73 -4.87
N TRP A 193 -11.85 3.57 -4.46
CA TRP A 193 -12.23 2.95 -3.19
C TRP A 193 -11.89 3.84 -1.98
N VAL A 194 -10.72 4.50 -2.02
CA VAL A 194 -10.32 5.45 -0.97
C VAL A 194 -11.29 6.63 -0.90
N MET A 195 -11.62 7.24 -2.05
CA MET A 195 -12.55 8.36 -2.12
C MET A 195 -13.95 7.97 -1.64
N GLU A 196 -14.42 6.76 -1.99
CA GLU A 196 -15.70 6.25 -1.51
C GLU A 196 -15.69 6.06 0.01
N LYS A 197 -14.64 5.44 0.56
CA LYS A 197 -14.50 5.18 2.00
C LYS A 197 -14.37 6.45 2.84
N ILE A 198 -13.55 7.40 2.40
CA ILE A 198 -13.31 8.65 3.12
C ILE A 198 -14.46 9.63 2.92
N GLY A 199 -15.08 9.65 1.74
CA GLY A 199 -16.22 10.51 1.42
C GLY A 199 -17.52 9.99 2.03
N VAL A 200 -18.40 9.45 1.18
CA VAL A 200 -19.76 9.02 1.58
C VAL A 200 -19.71 7.86 2.60
N GLY A 201 -18.69 7.01 2.54
CA GLY A 201 -18.47 5.92 3.47
C GLY A 201 -18.35 6.36 4.93
N LEU A 202 -17.92 7.60 5.19
CA LEU A 202 -17.87 8.19 6.54
C LEU A 202 -19.28 8.51 7.08
N LEU A 203 -20.23 8.82 6.19
CA LEU A 203 -21.59 9.25 6.54
C LEU A 203 -22.60 8.11 6.53
N LYS A 204 -22.25 6.94 5.98
CA LYS A 204 -23.18 5.81 5.78
C LYS A 204 -23.82 5.32 7.09
N ASP A 205 -23.09 5.37 8.20
CA ASP A 205 -23.52 4.87 9.52
C ASP A 205 -24.05 6.00 10.42
N THR A 206 -24.06 7.24 9.93
CA THR A 206 -24.51 8.41 10.69
C THR A 206 -26.04 8.40 10.76
N ARG A 207 -26.58 8.17 11.96
CA ARG A 207 -28.02 8.28 12.20
C ARG A 207 -28.48 9.73 12.14
N ILE A 208 -29.48 9.99 11.30
CA ILE A 208 -30.13 11.28 11.19
C ILE A 208 -31.32 11.31 12.14
N LYS A 209 -31.39 12.34 12.99
CA LYS A 209 -32.53 12.55 13.89
C LYS A 209 -33.79 12.82 13.08
N VAL A 210 -34.95 12.37 13.59
CA VAL A 210 -36.25 12.49 12.92
C VAL A 210 -36.57 13.94 12.53
N GLU A 211 -36.21 14.90 13.38
CA GLU A 211 -36.39 16.34 13.15
C GLU A 211 -35.68 16.88 11.88
N HIS A 212 -34.63 16.21 11.40
CA HIS A 212 -33.84 16.62 10.24
C HIS A 212 -34.13 15.80 8.97
N ILE A 213 -35.06 14.82 9.00
CA ILE A 213 -35.28 13.92 7.87
C ILE A 213 -35.73 14.67 6.61
N GLU A 214 -36.64 15.64 6.72
CA GLU A 214 -37.11 16.41 5.56
C GLU A 214 -35.99 17.26 4.94
N LEU A 215 -35.19 17.90 5.80
CA LEU A 215 -34.02 18.66 5.36
C LEU A 215 -33.02 17.76 4.65
N PHE A 216 -32.74 16.58 5.21
CA PHE A 216 -31.85 15.60 4.61
C PHE A 216 -32.37 15.13 3.25
N GLN A 217 -33.64 14.76 3.13
CA GLN A 217 -34.23 14.35 1.85
C GLN A 217 -34.11 15.46 0.79
N THR A 218 -34.38 16.71 1.16
CA THR A 218 -34.25 17.87 0.27
C THR A 218 -32.80 18.09 -0.17
N GLN A 219 -31.85 18.03 0.77
CA GLN A 219 -30.43 18.16 0.48
C GLN A 219 -29.92 17.01 -0.39
N LEU A 220 -30.40 15.79 -0.16
CA LEU A 220 -30.04 14.62 -0.96
C LEU A 220 -30.44 14.80 -2.42
N ILE A 221 -31.67 15.27 -2.68
CA ILE A 221 -32.14 15.58 -4.04
C ILE A 221 -31.23 16.64 -4.67
N ARG A 222 -31.01 17.77 -3.99
CA ARG A 222 -30.18 18.87 -4.52
C ARG A 222 -28.74 18.45 -4.81
N ALA A 223 -28.15 17.62 -3.95
CA ALA A 223 -26.78 17.14 -4.14
C ALA A 223 -26.63 16.20 -5.35
N HIS A 224 -27.69 15.45 -5.71
CA HIS A 224 -27.68 14.50 -6.83
C HIS A 224 -28.22 15.09 -8.15
N SER A 225 -28.86 16.26 -8.11
CA SER A 225 -29.26 17.03 -9.30
C SER A 225 -28.05 17.71 -9.98
N ALA A 226 -27.04 16.91 -10.34
CA ALA A 226 -25.78 17.35 -10.96
C ALA A 226 -25.67 16.92 -12.44
N GLY A 227 -26.81 16.62 -13.09
CA GLY A 227 -26.84 16.28 -14.51
C GLY A 227 -26.36 17.44 -15.39
N ILE A 228 -25.65 17.12 -16.47
CA ILE A 228 -25.12 18.08 -17.45
C ILE A 228 -25.57 17.68 -18.86
N GLY A 229 -25.58 18.64 -19.79
CA GLY A 229 -25.98 18.43 -21.19
C GLY A 229 -27.35 19.03 -21.53
N GLU A 230 -27.84 18.72 -22.72
CA GLU A 230 -29.14 19.20 -23.20
C GLU A 230 -30.30 18.50 -22.49
N PRO A 231 -31.40 19.21 -22.19
CA PRO A 231 -32.60 18.60 -21.61
C PRO A 231 -33.16 17.48 -22.49
N PHE A 232 -33.63 16.41 -21.85
CA PHE A 232 -34.37 15.37 -22.56
C PHE A 232 -35.67 15.91 -23.17
N SER A 233 -36.14 15.27 -24.24
CA SER A 233 -37.45 15.57 -24.81
C SER A 233 -38.56 15.30 -23.79
N GLU A 234 -39.71 15.94 -23.99
CA GLU A 234 -40.86 15.78 -23.12
C GLU A 234 -41.32 14.31 -23.05
N GLU A 235 -41.28 13.60 -24.17
CA GLU A 235 -41.66 12.19 -24.27
C GLU A 235 -40.75 11.29 -23.40
N VAL A 236 -39.44 11.49 -23.46
CA VAL A 236 -38.47 10.73 -22.65
C VAL A 236 -38.64 11.05 -21.16
N SER A 237 -38.89 12.32 -20.82
CA SER A 237 -39.14 12.74 -19.45
C SER A 237 -40.41 12.12 -18.88
N ARG A 238 -41.52 12.14 -19.64
CA ARG A 238 -42.78 11.49 -19.26
C ARG A 238 -42.61 9.98 -19.10
N ALA A 239 -41.91 9.32 -20.02
CA ALA A 239 -41.63 7.89 -19.92
C ALA A 239 -40.82 7.56 -18.65
N THR A 240 -39.81 8.36 -18.32
CA THR A 240 -38.98 8.19 -17.10
C THR A 240 -39.82 8.35 -15.83
N MET A 241 -40.69 9.36 -15.78
CA MET A 241 -41.61 9.56 -14.66
C MET A 241 -42.54 8.37 -14.48
N LEU A 242 -43.10 7.84 -15.57
CA LEU A 242 -44.05 6.73 -15.56
C LEU A 242 -43.39 5.42 -15.10
N LEU A 243 -42.15 5.17 -15.54
CA LEU A 243 -41.33 4.05 -15.05
C LEU A 243 -41.07 4.15 -13.54
N ARG A 244 -40.78 5.36 -13.03
CA ARG A 244 -40.53 5.56 -11.59
C ARG A 244 -41.81 5.40 -10.77
N ALA A 245 -42.95 5.91 -11.24
CA ALA A 245 -44.25 5.72 -10.61
C ALA A 245 -44.63 4.24 -10.54
N ASN A 246 -44.43 3.48 -11.63
CA ASN A 246 -44.65 2.03 -11.65
C ASN A 246 -43.74 1.29 -10.66
N ALA A 247 -42.46 1.68 -10.54
CA ALA A 247 -41.55 1.11 -9.56
C ALA A 247 -42.02 1.39 -8.11
N PHE A 248 -42.52 2.59 -7.83
CA PHE A 248 -43.09 2.92 -6.51
C PHE A 248 -44.38 2.16 -6.20
N ALA A 249 -45.22 1.91 -7.21
CA ALA A 249 -46.44 1.11 -7.07
C ALA A 249 -46.19 -0.38 -6.76
N SER A 250 -44.96 -0.89 -6.94
CA SER A 250 -44.60 -2.29 -6.65
C SER A 250 -44.58 -2.66 -5.15
N ASN A 251 -44.79 -1.70 -4.24
CA ASN A 251 -44.86 -1.87 -2.79
C ASN A 251 -43.57 -2.34 -2.08
N TYR A 252 -42.42 -2.29 -2.75
CA TYR A 252 -41.11 -2.59 -2.15
C TYR A 252 -40.27 -1.34 -1.81
N SER A 253 -40.79 -0.13 -2.09
CA SER A 253 -40.03 1.14 -1.96
C SER A 253 -40.46 2.03 -0.78
N ALA A 254 -41.58 1.74 -0.12
CA ALA A 254 -42.15 2.50 1.00
C ALA A 254 -42.27 4.05 0.84
N PRO A 255 -42.65 4.62 -0.33
CA PRO A 255 -43.01 6.03 -0.40
C PRO A 255 -44.36 6.29 0.27
N ARG A 256 -44.64 7.55 0.63
CA ARG A 256 -45.99 7.97 1.02
C ARG A 256 -46.92 7.91 -0.19
N VAL A 257 -48.18 7.52 0.02
CA VAL A 257 -49.17 7.36 -1.07
C VAL A 257 -49.36 8.65 -1.87
N GLU A 258 -49.34 9.79 -1.21
CA GLU A 258 -49.42 11.14 -1.81
C GLU A 258 -48.26 11.49 -2.77
N VAL A 259 -47.17 10.73 -2.77
CA VAL A 259 -46.00 10.94 -3.65
C VAL A 259 -46.10 10.14 -4.95
N VAL A 260 -46.92 9.09 -4.98
CA VAL A 260 -47.10 8.17 -6.14
C VAL A 260 -48.26 8.65 -7.00
#